data_AF-A0A959TDV6-F1
#
_entry.id   AF-A0A959TDV6-F1
#
_cell.length_a   1.000
_cell.length_b   1.000
_cell.length_c   1.000
_cell.angle_alpha   90.00
_cell.angle_beta   90.00
_cell.angle_gamma   90.00
#
_symmetry.space_group_name_H-M   'P 1'
#
loop_
_entity.id
_entity.type
_entity.pdbx_description
1 polymer ?
#
loop_
_entity_poly.entity_id
_entity_poly.type
_entity_poly.pdbx_seq_one_letter_code
_entity_poly.pdbx_strand_id
1 'polypeptide(L)' 'PPGMTAEQVVEKYLEACGGSPTIAGIRDLHMRMTATMQGIPVTVDQYFSVPGKRLTVMRANGQELQREVL' A
#
# COMPACT_ATOMS: atom_id res chain seq x y z
N PRO A 1 22.90 8.24 -9.10
CA PRO A 1 24.10 9.07 -9.33
C PRO A 1 25.23 8.18 -9.87
N PRO A 2 26.15 8.71 -10.70
CA PRO A 2 27.34 7.95 -11.10
C PRO A 2 28.05 7.43 -9.83
N GLY A 3 28.20 6.11 -9.72
CA GLY A 3 28.86 5.46 -8.57
C GLY A 3 27.99 5.10 -7.37
N MET A 4 26.66 5.26 -7.42
CA MET A 4 25.77 4.69 -6.39
C MET A 4 25.18 3.35 -6.84
N THR A 5 25.16 2.36 -5.95
CA THR A 5 24.46 1.10 -6.18
C THR A 5 22.94 1.25 -5.97
N ALA A 6 22.15 0.30 -6.47
CA ALA A 6 20.70 0.31 -6.28
C ALA A 6 20.33 0.22 -4.79
N GLU A 7 21.07 -0.57 -4.02
CA GLU A 7 20.88 -0.74 -2.57
C GLU A 7 21.07 0.57 -1.82
N GLN A 8 22.12 1.33 -2.17
CA GLN A 8 22.38 2.63 -1.56
C GLN A 8 21.30 3.66 -1.90
N VAL A 9 20.66 3.54 -3.05
CA VAL A 9 19.52 4.40 -3.42
C VAL A 9 18.30 4.03 -2.59
N VAL A 10 17.99 2.74 -2.44
CA VAL A 10 16.88 2.25 -1.61
C VAL A 10 17.06 2.66 -0.14
N GLU A 11 18.27 2.49 0.41
CA GLU A 11 18.56 2.86 1.80
C GLU A 11 18.28 4.35 2.06
N LYS A 12 18.72 5.24 1.16
CA LYS A 12 18.44 6.68 1.29
C LYS A 12 16.95 7.01 1.28
N TYR A 13 16.14 6.28 0.50
CA TYR A 13 14.69 6.45 0.54
C TYR A 13 14.10 5.97 1.86
N LEU A 14 14.56 4.83 2.39
CA LEU A 14 14.13 4.34 3.70
C LEU A 14 14.50 5.31 4.83
N GLU A 15 15.73 5.84 4.83
CA GLU A 15 16.18 6.88 5.76
C GLU A 15 15.32 8.14 5.68
N ALA A 16 15.04 8.62 4.46
CA ALA A 16 14.17 9.78 4.25
C ALA A 16 12.75 9.57 4.77
N CYS A 17 12.27 8.32 4.79
CA CYS A 17 10.99 7.92 5.37
C CYS A 17 11.03 7.67 6.89
N GLY A 18 12.11 8.05 7.58
CA GLY A 18 12.27 7.90 9.03
C GLY A 18 13.08 6.67 9.45
N GLY A 19 13.64 5.93 8.50
CA GLY A 19 14.54 4.80 8.72
C GLY A 19 13.84 3.52 9.19
N SER A 20 14.61 2.43 9.21
CA SER A 20 14.15 1.10 9.59
C SER A 20 13.37 1.03 10.92
N PRO A 21 13.77 1.71 12.02
CA PRO A 21 13.03 1.64 13.28
C PRO A 21 11.61 2.22 13.18
N THR A 22 11.45 3.33 12.45
CA THR A 22 10.15 3.98 12.27
C THR A 22 9.23 3.11 11.42
N ILE A 23 9.77 2.56 10.33
CA ILE A 23 9.03 1.67 9.42
C ILE A 23 8.61 0.39 10.15
N ALA A 24 9.49 -0.20 10.96
CA ALA A 24 9.18 -1.38 11.78
C ALA A 24 8.11 -1.11 12.86
N GLY A 25 7.88 0.15 13.22
CA GLY A 25 6.86 0.55 14.18
C GLY A 25 5.45 0.69 13.61
N ILE A 26 5.28 0.65 12.29
CA ILE A 26 3.97 0.83 11.63
C ILE A 26 3.02 -0.30 12.04
N ARG A 27 1.87 0.08 12.59
CA ARG A 27 0.83 -0.86 13.05
C ARG A 27 -0.34 -0.98 12.09
N ASP A 28 -0.59 0.08 11.33
CA ASP A 28 -1.72 0.17 10.42
C ASP A 28 -1.23 0.66 9.05
N LEU A 29 -1.76 0.05 7.99
CA LEU A 29 -1.47 0.42 6.61
C LEU A 29 -2.77 0.52 5.84
N HIS A 30 -3.00 1.65 5.19
CA HIS A 30 -4.07 1.83 4.21
C HIS A 30 -3.45 2.03 2.84
N MET A 31 -3.84 1.18 1.89
CA MET A 31 -3.47 1.29 0.49
C MET A 31 -4.72 1.52 -0.34
N ARG A 32 -4.68 2.54 -1.20
CA ARG A 32 -5.71 2.80 -2.21
C ARG A 32 -5.12 2.60 -3.58
N MET A 33 -5.65 1.61 -4.30
CA MET A 33 -5.28 1.29 -5.66
C MET A 33 -6.37 1.77 -6.61
N THR A 34 -5.99 2.38 -7.72
CA THR A 34 -6.90 2.80 -8.79
C THR A 34 -6.46 2.13 -10.08
N ALA A 35 -7.36 1.43 -10.74
CA ALA A 35 -7.09 0.71 -11.98
C ALA A 35 -8.28 0.82 -12.95
N THR A 36 -8.07 0.45 -14.20
CA THR A 36 -9.13 0.33 -15.20
C THR A 36 -9.24 -1.13 -15.61
N MET A 37 -10.39 -1.77 -15.37
CA MET A 37 -10.68 -3.15 -15.75
C MET A 37 -11.76 -3.15 -16.82
N GLN A 38 -11.44 -3.63 -18.03
CA GLN A 38 -12.40 -3.67 -19.16
C GLN A 38 -13.03 -2.30 -19.47
N GLY A 39 -12.27 -1.21 -19.33
CA GLY A 39 -12.75 0.17 -19.51
C GLY A 39 -13.52 0.75 -18.31
N ILE A 40 -13.73 -0.05 -17.24
CA ILE A 40 -14.41 0.39 -16.02
C ILE A 40 -13.38 0.81 -14.98
N PRO A 41 -13.45 2.04 -14.44
CA PRO A 41 -12.59 2.44 -13.33
C PRO A 41 -12.96 1.66 -12.06
N VAL A 42 -11.94 1.08 -11.45
CA VAL A 42 -12.01 0.30 -10.23
C VAL A 42 -11.12 0.94 -9.17
N THR A 43 -11.62 1.01 -7.95
CA THR A 43 -10.81 1.35 -6.77
C THR A 43 -10.77 0.17 -5.82
N VAL A 44 -9.61 -0.10 -5.25
CA VAL A 44 -9.43 -1.11 -4.22
C VAL A 44 -8.77 -0.45 -3.01
N ASP A 45 -9.50 -0.39 -1.91
CA ASP A 45 -8.94 0.00 -0.62
C ASP A 45 -8.57 -1.26 0.17
N GLN A 46 -7.33 -1.33 0.64
CA GLN A 46 -6.86 -2.36 1.55
C GLN A 46 -6.41 -1.73 2.86
N TYR A 47 -6.90 -2.27 3.97
CA TYR A 47 -6.53 -1.88 5.31
C TYR A 47 -5.91 -3.08 5.99
N PHE A 48 -4.74 -2.88 6.58
CA PHE A 48 -4.02 -3.87 7.38
C PHE A 48 -3.81 -3.29 8.77
N SER A 49 -4.04 -4.09 9.80
CA SER A 49 -3.75 -3.73 11.17
C SER A 49 -3.14 -4.92 11.90
N VAL A 50 -2.01 -4.68 12.58
CA VAL A 50 -1.30 -5.71 13.34
C VAL A 50 -2.02 -5.95 14.68
N PRO A 51 -2.24 -7.20 15.13
CA PRO A 51 -1.87 -8.45 14.48
C PRO A 51 -2.98 -8.99 13.56
N GLY A 52 -2.66 -9.11 12.27
CA GLY A 52 -3.36 -9.99 11.33
C GLY A 52 -4.73 -9.55 10.82
N LYS A 53 -5.26 -8.38 11.20
CA LYS A 53 -6.54 -7.90 10.69
C LYS A 53 -6.38 -7.33 9.29
N ARG A 54 -7.26 -7.70 8.38
CA ARG A 54 -7.28 -7.22 7.00
C ARG A 54 -8.70 -6.92 6.53
N LEU A 55 -8.87 -5.78 5.86
CA LEU A 55 -10.08 -5.42 5.14
C LEU A 55 -9.72 -5.06 3.71
N THR A 56 -10.39 -5.67 2.74
CA THR A 56 -10.31 -5.30 1.33
C THR A 56 -11.67 -4.85 0.85
N VAL A 57 -11.76 -3.68 0.22
CA VAL A 57 -12.98 -3.15 -0.39
C VAL A 57 -12.71 -2.80 -1.83
N MET A 58 -13.40 -3.47 -2.75
CA MET A 58 -13.35 -3.18 -4.19
C MET A 58 -14.61 -2.42 -4.61
N ARG A 59 -14.42 -1.34 -5.35
CA ARG A 59 -15.49 -0.56 -5.96
C ARG A 59 -15.29 -0.42 -7.45
N ALA A 60 -16.37 -0.51 -8.21
CA ALA A 60 -16.37 -0.18 -9.64
C ALA A 60 -17.45 0.86 -9.89
N ASN A 61 -17.13 1.92 -10.66
CA ASN A 61 -18.04 3.05 -10.88
C ASN A 61 -18.64 3.62 -9.57
N GLY A 62 -17.87 3.59 -8.48
CA GLY A 62 -18.29 4.08 -7.16
C GLY A 62 -19.18 3.14 -6.35
N GLN A 63 -19.62 2.00 -6.91
CA GLN A 63 -20.40 0.99 -6.18
C GLN A 63 -19.48 -0.08 -5.58
N GLU A 64 -19.73 -0.45 -4.32
CA GLU A 64 -19.03 -1.56 -3.66
C GLU A 64 -19.45 -2.89 -4.29
N LEU A 65 -18.48 -3.57 -4.92
CA LEU A 65 -18.69 -4.87 -5.55
C LEU A 65 -18.33 -6.01 -4.61
N GLN A 66 -17.26 -5.83 -3.82
CA GLN A 66 -16.72 -6.87 -2.98
C GLN A 66 -16.12 -6.27 -1.72
N ARG A 67 -16.41 -6.94 -0.60
CA ARG A 67 -15.85 -6.67 0.71
C ARG A 67 -15.38 -7.98 1.34
N GLU A 68 -14.11 -8.02 1.70
CA GLU A 68 -13.49 -9.16 2.38
C GLU A 68 -12.93 -8.69 3.72
N VAL A 69 -13.19 -9.46 4.78
CA VAL A 69 -12.67 -9.22 6.13
C VAL A 69 -11.99 -10.50 6.62
N LEU A 70 -10.75 -10.38 7.08
CA LEU A 70 -9.95 -11.45 7.68
C LEU A 70 -9.32 -11.00 8.99
#